data_AF-A0A7S1BL84-F1
#
_entry.id   AF-A0A7S1BL84-F1
#
_cell.length_a   1.000
_cell.length_b   1.000
_cell.length_c   1.000
_cell.angle_alpha   90.00
_cell.angle_beta   90.00
_cell.angle_gamma   90.00
#
_symmetry.space_group_name_H-M   'P 1'
#
loop_
_entity.id
_entity.type
_entity.pdbx_description
1 polymer ?
#
loop_
_entity_poly.entity_id
_entity_poly.type
_entity_poly.pdbx_seq_one_letter_code
_entity_poly.pdbx_strand_id
1 'polypeptide(L)'
;AVAQEAGARRRERGREAEIERRGLLAEELREKAEEERAAKDDAVAFWEEKMEVAEHGAKIKVGKLQGAFQRFVASTREEEERRAHLSAAETHELQTTLQDKERRLRELAKSVLSLSDALREAKDAVLQREREAETLRTDLRNADDKNAELQATLRDRDGRIDAFGNRCARVNEMADVAETSKREAKALRKKLRDVQAERDKLEKRGWKYAMECKRQTCDLKETSKQHAAERSSRLRTERQVSALEQQIQTLEEKASVEALQKETGVPQKHLEDKIEQLCLRIKRREDTITKLEGEIGAANEVLREKENILSFQENLQKKNQRIFQSQIEAMREEANAAEEARRRIDADFHKMQRACDDEREERRCLLRTRDRRVRSPSLLFFAPAIAASAAALSNRFRLCRQAANACIFKRKPRAPRRTRGSSGAGRRRRRRA
;
A
#
# COMPACT_ATOMS: atom_id res chain seq x y z
N ALA A 1 0.14 -164.24 69.67
CA ALA A 1 0.11 -163.11 70.61
C ALA A 1 1.46 -162.39 70.68
N VAL A 2 2.51 -162.99 71.26
CA VAL A 2 3.83 -162.32 71.48
C VAL A 2 4.49 -161.78 70.20
N ALA A 3 4.41 -162.52 69.08
CA ALA A 3 4.96 -162.06 67.79
C ALA A 3 4.21 -160.85 67.17
N GLN A 4 2.91 -160.70 67.46
CA GLN A 4 2.12 -159.55 67.00
C GLN A 4 2.42 -158.30 67.83
N GLU A 5 2.70 -158.47 69.13
CA GLU A 5 3.08 -157.38 70.03
C GLU A 5 4.48 -156.81 69.73
N ALA A 6 5.44 -157.67 69.38
CA ALA A 6 6.77 -157.24 68.93
C ALA A 6 6.72 -156.49 67.59
N GLY A 7 5.81 -156.88 66.69
CA GLY A 7 5.56 -156.19 65.43
C GLY A 7 4.90 -154.81 65.61
N ALA A 8 4.00 -154.67 66.58
CA ALA A 8 3.36 -153.40 66.93
C ALA A 8 4.39 -152.39 67.51
N ARG A 9 5.24 -152.84 68.45
CA ARG A 9 6.27 -151.98 69.06
C ARG A 9 7.33 -151.50 68.06
N ARG A 10 7.68 -152.30 67.04
CA ARG A 10 8.56 -151.85 65.94
C ARG A 10 7.90 -150.80 65.04
N ARG A 11 6.60 -150.92 64.79
CA ARG A 11 5.84 -149.93 64.01
C ARG A 11 5.63 -148.64 64.80
N GLU A 12 5.43 -148.71 66.11
CA GLU A 12 5.39 -147.53 66.99
C GLU A 12 6.72 -146.80 67.03
N ARG A 13 7.85 -147.49 67.28
CA ARG A 13 9.18 -146.84 67.24
C ARG A 13 9.52 -146.27 65.86
N GLY A 14 9.10 -146.95 64.78
CA GLY A 14 9.24 -146.43 63.41
C GLY A 14 8.42 -145.16 63.17
N ARG A 15 7.20 -145.08 63.73
CA ARG A 15 6.35 -143.89 63.68
C ARG A 15 6.91 -142.77 64.56
N GLU A 16 7.42 -143.07 65.74
CA GLU A 16 8.06 -142.09 66.64
C GLU A 16 9.30 -141.46 65.97
N ALA A 17 10.18 -142.27 65.37
CA ALA A 17 11.33 -141.75 64.64
C ALA A 17 10.96 -140.94 63.39
N GLU A 18 9.86 -141.28 62.71
CA GLU A 18 9.35 -140.51 61.58
C GLU A 18 8.72 -139.18 62.01
N ILE A 19 8.00 -139.16 63.15
CA ILE A 19 7.46 -137.95 63.76
C ILE A 19 8.59 -137.01 64.19
N GLU A 20 9.66 -137.54 64.78
CA GLU A 20 10.82 -136.77 65.22
C GLU A 20 11.58 -136.16 64.03
N ARG A 21 11.79 -136.93 62.94
CA ARG A 21 12.35 -136.40 61.69
C ARG A 21 11.49 -135.33 61.04
N ARG A 22 10.16 -135.48 61.07
CA ARG A 22 9.22 -134.46 60.56
C ARG A 22 9.22 -133.21 61.45
N GLY A 23 9.42 -133.36 62.76
CA GLY A 23 9.59 -132.26 63.71
C GLY A 23 10.83 -131.42 63.39
N LEU A 24 11.99 -132.07 63.22
CA LEU A 24 13.24 -131.39 62.85
C LEU A 24 13.17 -130.70 61.49
N LEU A 25 12.60 -131.36 60.47
CA LEU A 25 12.36 -130.74 59.15
C LEU A 25 11.39 -129.55 59.22
N ALA A 26 10.39 -129.60 60.09
CA ALA A 26 9.47 -128.49 60.29
C ALA A 26 10.13 -127.30 61.01
N GLU A 27 11.07 -127.55 61.91
CA GLU A 27 11.89 -126.50 62.55
C GLU A 27 12.86 -125.87 61.56
N GLU A 28 13.60 -126.65 60.76
CA GLU A 28 14.49 -126.11 59.71
C GLU A 28 13.72 -125.28 58.66
N LEU A 29 12.51 -125.70 58.28
CA LEU A 29 11.67 -124.93 57.36
C LEU A 29 11.10 -123.66 58.00
N ARG A 30 10.86 -123.65 59.32
CA ARG A 30 10.47 -122.43 60.05
C ARG A 30 11.64 -121.46 60.15
N GLU A 31 12.83 -121.93 60.48
CA GLU A 31 14.04 -121.12 60.55
C GLU A 31 14.36 -120.49 59.20
N LYS A 32 14.33 -121.28 58.10
CA LYS A 32 14.47 -120.73 56.74
C LYS A 32 13.37 -119.74 56.35
N ALA A 33 12.13 -119.97 56.77
CA ALA A 33 11.04 -119.04 56.50
C ALA A 33 11.17 -117.74 57.32
N GLU A 34 11.75 -117.79 58.52
CA GLU A 34 12.07 -116.63 59.35
C GLU A 34 13.27 -115.85 58.78
N GLU A 35 14.31 -116.53 58.31
CA GLU A 35 15.43 -115.91 57.58
C GLU A 35 14.95 -115.24 56.29
N GLU A 36 14.07 -115.88 55.52
CA GLU A 36 13.52 -115.31 54.29
C GLU A 36 12.59 -114.11 54.58
N ARG A 37 11.87 -114.13 55.71
CA ARG A 37 11.09 -112.96 56.17
C ARG A 37 12.00 -111.82 56.60
N ALA A 38 13.03 -112.09 57.39
CA ALA A 38 14.01 -111.08 57.80
C ALA A 38 14.71 -110.45 56.58
N ALA A 39 15.12 -111.25 55.60
CA ALA A 39 15.70 -110.74 54.36
C ALA A 39 14.73 -109.89 53.51
N LYS A 40 13.43 -110.22 53.52
CA LYS A 40 12.39 -109.41 52.87
C LYS A 40 12.16 -108.10 53.61
N ASP A 41 12.11 -108.14 54.94
CA ASP A 41 11.93 -106.95 55.77
C ASP A 41 13.12 -105.98 55.62
N ASP A 42 14.35 -106.51 55.57
CA ASP A 42 15.56 -105.71 55.28
C ASP A 42 15.53 -105.09 53.87
N ALA A 43 15.05 -105.84 52.87
CA ALA A 43 14.91 -105.33 51.51
C ALA A 43 13.84 -104.23 51.43
N VAL A 44 12.71 -104.39 52.14
CA VAL A 44 11.66 -103.37 52.22
C VAL A 44 12.21 -102.11 52.89
N ALA A 45 12.89 -102.24 54.04
CA ALA A 45 13.49 -101.10 54.74
C ALA A 45 14.52 -100.34 53.87
N PHE A 46 15.35 -101.06 53.12
CA PHE A 46 16.29 -100.45 52.17
C PHE A 46 15.58 -99.65 51.07
N TRP A 47 14.52 -100.20 50.48
CA TRP A 47 13.77 -99.52 49.41
C TRP A 47 12.96 -98.33 49.93
N GLU A 48 12.40 -98.41 51.14
CA GLU A 48 11.74 -97.28 51.81
C GLU A 48 12.73 -96.12 52.04
N GLU A 49 13.92 -96.39 52.58
CA GLU A 49 14.96 -95.37 52.76
C GLU A 49 15.37 -94.73 51.41
N LYS A 50 15.56 -95.54 50.35
CA LYS A 50 15.90 -95.02 49.02
C LYS A 50 14.79 -94.16 48.42
N MET A 51 13.52 -94.55 48.63
CA MET A 51 12.37 -93.78 48.16
C MET A 51 12.23 -92.46 48.91
N GLU A 52 12.43 -92.44 50.23
CA GLU A 52 12.41 -91.19 51.01
C GLU A 52 13.50 -90.21 50.56
N VAL A 53 14.73 -90.70 50.34
CA VAL A 53 15.84 -89.86 49.84
C VAL A 53 15.54 -89.33 48.43
N ALA A 54 14.99 -90.16 47.55
CA ALA A 54 14.59 -89.75 46.21
C ALA A 54 13.45 -88.71 46.24
N GLU A 55 12.46 -88.90 47.12
CA GLU A 55 11.34 -87.98 47.29
C GLU A 55 11.80 -86.63 47.86
N HIS A 56 12.71 -86.63 48.84
CA HIS A 56 13.32 -85.40 49.36
C HIS A 56 14.12 -84.67 48.28
N GLY A 57 14.94 -85.39 47.50
CA GLY A 57 15.68 -84.84 46.37
C GLY A 57 14.77 -84.26 45.28
N ALA A 58 13.65 -84.91 44.99
CA ALA A 58 12.64 -84.44 44.05
C ALA A 58 11.93 -83.18 44.56
N LYS A 59 11.50 -83.16 45.83
CA LYS A 59 10.87 -81.99 46.47
C LYS A 59 11.78 -80.75 46.43
N ILE A 60 13.07 -80.91 46.69
CA ILE A 60 14.04 -79.81 46.61
C ILE A 60 14.19 -79.30 45.17
N LYS A 61 14.28 -80.21 44.19
CA LYS A 61 14.39 -79.82 42.77
C LYS A 61 13.13 -79.11 42.27
N VAL A 62 11.95 -79.63 42.60
CA VAL A 62 10.66 -79.01 42.28
C VAL A 62 10.53 -77.65 42.94
N GLY A 63 10.90 -77.51 44.22
CA GLY A 63 10.90 -76.22 44.92
C GLY A 63 11.83 -75.18 44.28
N LYS A 64 13.05 -75.59 43.87
CA LYS A 64 13.99 -74.70 43.15
C LYS A 64 13.45 -74.28 41.78
N LEU A 65 12.88 -75.21 41.03
CA LEU A 65 12.26 -74.93 39.73
C LEU A 65 11.04 -74.01 39.87
N GLN A 66 10.18 -74.25 40.85
CA GLN A 66 9.02 -73.41 41.13
C GLN A 66 9.46 -71.99 41.53
N GLY A 67 10.48 -71.85 42.38
CA GLY A 67 11.04 -70.55 42.75
C GLY A 67 11.76 -69.84 41.59
N ALA A 68 12.38 -70.58 40.66
CA ALA A 68 12.94 -70.00 39.43
C ALA A 68 11.84 -69.53 38.48
N PHE A 69 10.77 -70.32 38.32
CA PHE A 69 9.63 -69.99 37.47
C PHE A 69 8.87 -68.77 38.01
N GLN A 70 8.62 -68.68 39.31
CA GLN A 70 7.96 -67.51 39.91
C GLN A 70 8.78 -66.24 39.72
N ARG A 71 10.10 -66.30 39.87
CA ARG A 71 11.00 -65.16 39.61
C ARG A 71 11.01 -64.76 38.14
N PHE A 72 10.99 -65.73 37.22
CA PHE A 72 10.87 -65.46 35.79
C PHE A 72 9.56 -64.73 35.47
N VAL A 73 8.42 -65.23 35.97
CA VAL A 73 7.10 -64.61 35.76
C VAL A 73 7.03 -63.20 36.35
N ALA A 74 7.60 -62.98 37.55
CA ALA A 74 7.67 -61.66 38.15
C ALA A 74 8.52 -60.70 37.29
N SER A 75 9.68 -61.16 36.81
CA SER A 75 10.57 -60.37 35.95
C SER A 75 9.91 -60.01 34.62
N THR A 76 9.20 -60.94 33.97
CA THR A 76 8.50 -60.66 32.71
C THR A 76 7.37 -59.67 32.91
N ARG A 77 6.64 -59.76 34.03
CA ARG A 77 5.56 -58.82 34.34
C ARG A 77 6.09 -57.41 34.58
N GLU A 78 7.19 -57.26 35.32
CA GLU A 78 7.85 -55.96 35.50
C GLU A 78 8.34 -55.36 34.18
N GLU A 79 8.89 -56.18 33.27
CA GLU A 79 9.29 -55.71 31.94
C GLU A 79 8.10 -55.26 31.08
N GLU A 80 6.99 -56.00 31.11
CA GLU A 80 5.76 -55.64 30.40
C GLU A 80 5.17 -54.33 30.95
N GLU A 81 5.13 -54.15 32.26
CA GLU A 81 4.67 -52.91 32.90
C GLU A 81 5.58 -51.72 32.53
N ARG A 82 6.90 -51.90 32.53
CA ARG A 82 7.84 -50.85 32.07
C ARG A 82 7.63 -50.48 30.60
N ARG A 83 7.44 -51.47 29.72
CA ARG A 83 7.15 -51.22 28.29
C ARG A 83 5.82 -50.49 28.11
N ALA A 84 4.79 -50.86 28.87
CA ALA A 84 3.50 -50.18 28.85
C ALA A 84 3.61 -48.71 29.30
N HIS A 85 4.39 -48.43 30.35
CA HIS A 85 4.64 -47.07 30.80
C HIS A 85 5.41 -46.22 29.78
N LEU A 86 6.44 -46.78 29.15
CA LEU A 86 7.19 -46.08 28.08
C LEU A 86 6.29 -45.79 26.88
N SER A 87 5.49 -46.77 26.44
CA SER A 87 4.52 -46.58 25.35
C SER A 87 3.45 -45.53 25.70
N ALA A 88 2.97 -45.49 26.95
CA ALA A 88 2.03 -44.47 27.41
C ALA A 88 2.66 -43.06 27.45
N ALA A 89 3.93 -42.95 27.82
CA ALA A 89 4.66 -41.68 27.79
C ALA A 89 4.87 -41.17 26.37
N GLU A 90 5.31 -42.02 25.45
CA GLU A 90 5.50 -41.67 24.03
C GLU A 90 4.17 -41.22 23.38
N THR A 91 3.08 -41.93 23.66
CA THR A 91 1.75 -41.55 23.15
C THR A 91 1.28 -40.21 23.70
N HIS A 92 1.52 -39.93 24.99
CA HIS A 92 1.20 -38.64 25.59
C HIS A 92 2.04 -37.49 25.00
N GLU A 93 3.35 -37.68 24.79
CA GLU A 93 4.21 -36.70 24.12
C GLU A 93 3.76 -36.41 22.69
N LEU A 94 3.42 -37.44 21.92
CA LEU A 94 2.86 -37.27 20.57
C LEU A 94 1.53 -36.53 20.59
N GLN A 95 0.68 -36.78 21.59
CA GLN A 95 -0.62 -36.11 21.71
C GLN A 95 -0.48 -34.62 22.06
N THR A 96 0.43 -34.28 22.98
CA THR A 96 0.70 -32.87 23.34
C THR A 96 1.29 -32.09 22.17
N THR A 97 2.25 -32.67 21.45
CA THR A 97 2.84 -32.03 20.26
C THR A 97 1.83 -31.84 19.13
N LEU A 98 0.88 -32.77 18.94
CA LEU A 98 -0.23 -32.61 18.01
C LEU A 98 -1.16 -31.45 18.42
N GLN A 99 -1.55 -31.37 19.69
CA GLN A 99 -2.40 -30.29 20.19
C GLN A 99 -1.76 -28.91 20.00
N ASP A 100 -0.45 -28.79 20.24
CA ASP A 100 0.30 -27.55 19.99
C ASP A 100 0.32 -27.18 18.51
N LYS A 101 0.52 -28.15 17.63
CA LYS A 101 0.46 -27.91 16.17
C LYS A 101 -0.92 -27.48 15.71
N GLU A 102 -1.98 -28.11 16.19
CA GLU A 102 -3.36 -27.72 15.88
C GLU A 102 -3.68 -26.31 16.37
N ARG A 103 -3.23 -25.95 17.57
CA ARG A 103 -3.42 -24.61 18.12
C ARG A 103 -2.74 -23.56 17.23
N ARG A 104 -1.48 -23.80 16.84
CA ARG A 104 -0.74 -22.91 15.94
C ARG A 104 -1.43 -22.78 14.58
N LEU A 105 -1.91 -23.89 14.01
CA LEU A 105 -2.68 -23.86 12.75
C LEU A 105 -3.97 -23.04 12.87
N ARG A 106 -4.69 -23.15 14.00
CA ARG A 106 -5.89 -22.34 14.26
C ARG A 106 -5.57 -20.85 14.39
N GLU A 107 -4.47 -20.50 15.06
CA GLU A 107 -4.02 -19.11 15.18
C GLU A 107 -3.60 -18.54 13.82
N LEU A 108 -2.91 -19.34 12.99
CA LEU A 108 -2.48 -18.95 11.65
C LEU A 108 -3.67 -18.83 10.68
N ALA A 109 -4.68 -19.69 10.80
CA ALA A 109 -5.92 -19.54 10.03
C ALA A 109 -6.65 -18.24 10.39
N LYS A 110 -6.68 -17.86 11.68
CA LYS A 110 -7.25 -16.57 12.12
C LYS A 110 -6.48 -15.39 11.55
N SER A 111 -5.14 -15.43 11.57
CA SER A 111 -4.33 -14.34 11.01
C SER A 111 -4.56 -14.20 9.50
N VAL A 112 -4.58 -15.31 8.76
CA VAL A 112 -4.86 -15.32 7.31
C VAL A 112 -6.23 -14.72 7.00
N LEU A 113 -7.27 -15.08 7.76
CA LEU A 113 -8.60 -14.47 7.60
C LEU A 113 -8.57 -12.97 7.86
N SER A 114 -7.93 -12.52 8.95
CA SER A 114 -7.83 -11.08 9.27
C SER A 114 -7.08 -10.28 8.20
N LEU A 115 -6.02 -10.86 7.62
CA LEU A 115 -5.26 -10.23 6.55
C LEU A 115 -6.05 -10.21 5.25
N SER A 116 -6.84 -11.24 4.98
CA SER A 116 -7.73 -11.28 3.81
C SER A 116 -8.81 -10.21 3.90
N ASP A 117 -9.40 -10.03 5.08
CA ASP A 117 -10.38 -8.96 5.33
C ASP A 117 -9.75 -7.57 5.17
N ALA A 118 -8.57 -7.34 5.76
CA ALA A 118 -7.85 -6.08 5.61
C ALA A 118 -7.46 -5.77 4.16
N LEU A 119 -7.09 -6.79 3.37
CA LEU A 119 -6.76 -6.63 1.95
C LEU A 119 -8.00 -6.31 1.11
N ARG A 120 -9.15 -6.90 1.45
CA ARG A 120 -10.43 -6.55 0.84
C ARG A 120 -10.81 -5.11 1.14
N GLU A 121 -10.73 -4.68 2.40
CA GLU A 121 -11.00 -3.29 2.79
C GLU A 121 -10.06 -2.30 2.10
N ALA A 122 -8.77 -2.63 1.99
CA ALA A 122 -7.80 -1.80 1.27
C ALA A 122 -8.15 -1.69 -0.22
N LYS A 123 -8.61 -2.79 -0.85
CA LYS A 123 -9.06 -2.79 -2.24
C LYS A 123 -10.30 -1.92 -2.43
N ASP A 124 -11.28 -2.02 -1.53
CA ASP A 124 -12.50 -1.21 -1.59
C ASP A 124 -12.18 0.29 -1.40
N ALA A 125 -11.25 0.62 -0.50
CA ALA A 125 -10.76 1.99 -0.33
C ALA A 125 -10.08 2.52 -1.60
N VAL A 126 -9.25 1.71 -2.27
CA VAL A 126 -8.63 2.10 -3.55
C VAL A 126 -9.69 2.35 -4.61
N LEU A 127 -10.68 1.47 -4.76
CA LEU A 127 -11.77 1.65 -5.72
C LEU A 127 -12.59 2.91 -5.45
N GLN A 128 -12.85 3.23 -4.18
CA GLN A 128 -13.53 4.47 -3.81
C GLN A 128 -12.70 5.70 -4.20
N ARG A 129 -11.38 5.67 -3.93
CA ARG A 129 -10.47 6.76 -4.31
C ARG A 129 -10.33 6.92 -5.82
N GLU A 130 -10.34 5.83 -6.59
CA GLU A 130 -10.32 5.90 -8.05
C GLU A 130 -11.57 6.59 -8.59
N ARG A 131 -12.75 6.28 -8.04
CA ARG A 131 -14.01 6.98 -8.37
C ARG A 131 -13.94 8.47 -8.03
N GLU A 132 -13.43 8.83 -6.85
CA GLU A 132 -13.21 10.23 -6.46
C GLU A 132 -12.22 10.96 -7.39
N ALA A 133 -11.16 10.28 -7.83
CA ALA A 133 -10.20 10.85 -8.78
C ALA A 133 -10.83 11.06 -10.17
N GLU A 134 -11.71 10.16 -10.62
CA GLU A 134 -12.45 10.33 -11.86
C GLU A 134 -13.41 11.52 -11.81
N THR A 135 -14.16 11.68 -10.72
CA THR A 135 -15.06 12.83 -10.55
C THR A 135 -14.28 14.15 -10.54
N LEU A 136 -13.16 14.21 -9.81
CA LEU A 136 -12.29 15.39 -9.80
C LEU A 136 -11.70 15.69 -11.19
N ARG A 137 -11.34 14.67 -11.99
CA ARG A 137 -10.89 14.86 -13.38
C ARG A 137 -11.99 15.40 -14.27
N THR A 138 -13.23 14.94 -14.10
CA THR A 138 -14.37 15.49 -14.85
C THR A 138 -14.66 16.93 -14.46
N ASP A 139 -14.57 17.27 -13.17
CA ASP A 139 -14.77 18.63 -12.67
C ASP A 139 -13.69 19.58 -13.18
N LEU A 140 -12.42 19.13 -13.22
CA LEU A 140 -11.31 19.89 -13.80
C LEU A 140 -11.53 20.20 -15.28
N ARG A 141 -11.96 19.22 -16.08
CA ARG A 141 -12.29 19.46 -17.50
C ARG A 141 -13.42 20.47 -17.66
N ASN A 142 -14.49 20.32 -16.89
CA ASN A 142 -15.61 21.26 -16.90
C ASN A 142 -15.18 22.67 -16.49
N ALA A 143 -14.23 22.79 -15.56
CA ALA A 143 -13.67 24.07 -15.14
C ALA A 143 -12.79 24.69 -16.23
N ASP A 144 -11.95 23.90 -16.90
CA ASP A 144 -11.12 24.35 -18.03
C ASP A 144 -11.98 24.84 -19.20
N ASP A 145 -13.06 24.12 -19.53
CA ASP A 145 -14.01 24.52 -20.58
C ASP A 145 -14.70 25.86 -20.24
N LYS A 146 -15.19 26.01 -19.00
CA LYS A 146 -15.76 27.30 -18.53
C LYS A 146 -14.73 28.42 -18.56
N ASN A 147 -13.48 28.14 -18.23
CA ASN A 147 -12.41 29.14 -18.27
C ASN A 147 -12.12 29.57 -19.71
N ALA A 148 -12.10 28.62 -20.66
CA ALA A 148 -11.95 28.92 -22.08
C ALA A 148 -13.12 29.78 -22.62
N GLU A 149 -14.36 29.48 -22.23
CA GLU A 149 -15.52 30.31 -22.56
C GLU A 149 -15.43 31.73 -21.98
N LEU A 150 -15.01 31.85 -20.71
CA LEU A 150 -14.81 33.14 -20.07
C LEU A 150 -13.69 33.94 -20.75
N GLN A 151 -12.58 33.31 -21.13
CA GLN A 151 -11.52 33.98 -21.88
C GLN A 151 -11.98 34.43 -23.28
N ALA A 152 -12.78 33.61 -23.97
CA ALA A 152 -13.34 33.98 -25.27
C ALA A 152 -14.29 35.18 -25.15
N THR A 153 -15.14 35.21 -24.11
CA THR A 153 -16.03 36.34 -23.86
C THR A 153 -15.26 37.60 -23.46
N LEU A 154 -14.21 37.50 -22.65
CA LEU A 154 -13.34 38.64 -22.33
C LEU A 154 -12.70 39.22 -23.60
N ARG A 155 -12.13 38.38 -24.47
CA ARG A 155 -11.54 38.84 -25.74
C ARG A 155 -12.56 39.54 -26.65
N ASP A 156 -13.78 39.03 -26.77
CA ASP A 156 -14.86 39.69 -27.51
C ASP A 156 -15.21 41.06 -26.91
N ARG A 157 -15.24 41.15 -25.58
CA ARG A 157 -15.53 42.41 -24.87
C ARG A 157 -14.41 43.42 -25.01
N ASP A 158 -13.15 43.00 -24.90
CA ASP A 158 -11.99 43.87 -25.14
C ASP A 158 -12.01 44.39 -26.58
N GLY A 159 -12.28 43.53 -27.57
CA GLY A 159 -12.44 43.97 -28.96
C GLY A 159 -13.61 44.97 -29.17
N ARG A 160 -14.70 44.82 -28.42
CA ARG A 160 -15.81 45.78 -28.40
C ARG A 160 -15.43 47.09 -27.73
N ILE A 161 -14.70 47.06 -26.61
CA ILE A 161 -14.18 48.25 -25.92
C ILE A 161 -13.30 49.03 -26.89
N ASP A 162 -12.38 48.37 -27.59
CA ASP A 162 -11.52 49.00 -28.59
C ASP A 162 -12.33 49.63 -29.73
N ALA A 163 -13.33 48.89 -30.24
CA ALA A 163 -14.22 49.40 -31.28
C ALA A 163 -15.04 50.62 -30.80
N PHE A 164 -15.51 50.62 -29.56
CA PHE A 164 -16.23 51.76 -28.97
C PHE A 164 -15.30 52.93 -28.67
N GLY A 165 -14.08 52.68 -28.19
CA GLY A 165 -13.04 53.68 -27.99
C GLY A 165 -12.69 54.39 -29.29
N ASN A 166 -12.47 53.63 -30.37
CA ASN A 166 -12.23 54.16 -31.71
C ASN A 166 -13.42 54.95 -32.26
N ARG A 167 -14.67 54.50 -32.03
CA ARG A 167 -15.87 55.27 -32.40
C ARG A 167 -16.00 56.55 -31.58
N CYS A 168 -15.73 56.51 -30.28
CA CYS A 168 -15.73 57.70 -29.43
C CYS A 168 -14.66 58.71 -29.87
N ALA A 169 -13.47 58.25 -30.24
CA ALA A 169 -12.42 59.09 -30.81
C ALA A 169 -12.89 59.75 -32.11
N ARG A 170 -13.48 58.98 -33.05
CA ARG A 170 -14.04 59.54 -34.30
C ARG A 170 -15.21 60.49 -34.09
N VAL A 171 -16.09 60.25 -33.13
CA VAL A 171 -17.20 61.17 -32.80
C VAL A 171 -16.65 62.45 -32.15
N ASN A 172 -15.61 62.37 -31.32
CA ASN A 172 -14.93 63.55 -30.80
C ASN A 172 -14.19 64.33 -31.91
N GLU A 173 -13.62 63.65 -32.91
CA GLU A 173 -13.05 64.27 -34.13
C GLU A 173 -14.13 64.92 -35.00
N MET A 174 -15.34 64.35 -35.04
CA MET A 174 -16.51 64.89 -35.77
C MET A 174 -17.33 65.90 -34.94
N ALA A 175 -16.93 66.19 -33.69
CA ALA A 175 -17.66 67.08 -32.78
C ALA A 175 -17.56 68.58 -33.15
N ASP A 176 -16.95 68.92 -34.29
CA ASP A 176 -17.15 70.20 -34.96
C ASP A 176 -18.52 70.27 -35.68
N VAL A 177 -19.35 69.20 -35.65
CA VAL A 177 -20.73 69.19 -36.18
C VAL A 177 -21.76 68.83 -35.09
N ALA A 178 -22.41 69.87 -34.54
CA ALA A 178 -23.72 69.97 -33.86
C ALA A 178 -24.15 68.97 -32.73
N GLU A 179 -25.04 69.45 -31.84
CA GLU A 179 -25.44 68.86 -30.54
C GLU A 179 -25.86 67.37 -30.49
N THR A 180 -26.23 66.76 -31.61
CA THR A 180 -26.57 65.33 -31.71
C THR A 180 -25.37 64.44 -31.38
N SER A 181 -24.16 64.85 -31.76
CA SER A 181 -22.90 64.15 -31.48
C SER A 181 -22.57 64.05 -29.98
N LYS A 182 -22.95 65.05 -29.17
CA LYS A 182 -22.71 65.05 -27.72
C LYS A 182 -23.59 64.05 -26.96
N ARG A 183 -24.84 63.84 -27.39
CA ARG A 183 -25.75 62.86 -26.78
C ARG A 183 -25.29 61.43 -27.08
N GLU A 184 -24.89 61.17 -28.32
CA GLU A 184 -24.34 59.88 -28.73
C GLU A 184 -23.01 59.58 -28.04
N ALA A 185 -22.09 60.55 -27.94
CA ALA A 185 -20.86 60.40 -27.18
C ALA A 185 -21.11 60.12 -25.69
N LYS A 186 -22.11 60.77 -25.07
CA LYS A 186 -22.49 60.52 -23.67
C LYS A 186 -23.10 59.12 -23.49
N ALA A 187 -23.92 58.66 -24.43
CA ALA A 187 -24.49 57.31 -24.42
C ALA A 187 -23.40 56.22 -24.61
N LEU A 188 -22.46 56.45 -25.52
CA LEU A 188 -21.31 55.56 -25.73
C LEU A 188 -20.37 55.52 -24.52
N ARG A 189 -20.12 56.65 -23.86
CA ARG A 189 -19.35 56.71 -22.59
C ARG A 189 -20.06 55.98 -21.44
N LYS A 190 -21.39 55.95 -21.43
CA LYS A 190 -22.15 55.15 -20.45
C LYS A 190 -21.98 53.66 -20.74
N LYS A 191 -22.18 53.24 -22.00
CA LYS A 191 -21.96 51.84 -22.42
C LYS A 191 -20.53 51.36 -22.19
N LEU A 192 -19.52 52.21 -22.41
CA LEU A 192 -18.12 51.89 -22.12
C LEU A 192 -17.91 51.61 -20.62
N ARG A 193 -18.48 52.44 -19.74
CA ARG A 193 -18.41 52.26 -18.29
C ARG A 193 -19.14 51.00 -17.83
N ASP A 194 -20.31 50.70 -18.40
CA ASP A 194 -21.06 49.49 -18.07
C ASP A 194 -20.28 48.22 -18.51
N VAL A 195 -19.63 48.24 -19.68
CA VAL A 195 -18.80 47.12 -20.15
C VAL A 195 -17.51 46.98 -19.32
N GLN A 196 -16.89 48.08 -18.89
CA GLN A 196 -15.75 48.04 -17.96
C GLN A 196 -16.14 47.48 -16.59
N ALA A 197 -17.29 47.87 -16.04
CA ALA A 197 -17.79 47.34 -14.78
C ALA A 197 -18.07 45.82 -14.86
N GLU A 198 -18.56 45.31 -15.99
CA GLU A 198 -18.73 43.88 -16.22
C GLU A 198 -17.38 43.14 -16.39
N ARG A 199 -16.39 43.75 -17.06
CA ARG A 199 -15.01 43.23 -17.12
C ARG A 199 -14.43 43.07 -15.72
N ASP A 200 -14.55 44.09 -14.88
CA ASP A 200 -14.02 44.07 -13.51
C ASP A 200 -14.71 43.01 -12.63
N LYS A 201 -16.01 42.76 -12.84
CA LYS A 201 -16.73 41.66 -12.18
C LYS A 201 -16.23 40.29 -12.63
N LEU A 202 -15.99 40.12 -13.93
CA LEU A 202 -15.45 38.87 -14.47
C LEU A 202 -14.00 38.63 -14.02
N GLU A 203 -13.19 39.68 -13.94
CA GLU A 203 -11.83 39.62 -13.42
C GLU A 203 -11.82 39.19 -11.95
N LYS A 204 -12.68 39.77 -11.10
CA LYS A 204 -12.86 39.33 -9.71
C LYS A 204 -13.31 37.87 -9.58
N ARG A 205 -14.19 37.41 -10.46
CA ARG A 205 -14.62 36.00 -10.51
C ARG A 205 -13.49 35.07 -10.95
N GLY A 206 -12.70 35.47 -11.94
CA GLY A 206 -11.51 34.73 -12.39
C GLY A 206 -10.46 34.61 -11.28
N TRP A 207 -10.20 35.69 -10.54
CA TRP A 207 -9.33 35.67 -9.37
C TRP A 207 -9.82 34.73 -8.27
N LYS A 208 -11.14 34.70 -8.02
CA LYS A 208 -11.73 33.78 -7.03
C LYS A 208 -11.50 32.32 -7.43
N TYR A 209 -11.77 31.97 -8.68
CA TYR A 209 -11.51 30.62 -9.22
C TYR A 209 -10.02 30.24 -9.16
N ALA A 210 -9.12 31.15 -9.52
CA ALA A 210 -7.67 30.89 -9.48
C ALA A 210 -7.16 30.63 -8.05
N MET A 211 -7.72 31.33 -7.05
CA MET A 211 -7.39 31.11 -5.64
C MET A 211 -7.96 29.78 -5.12
N GLU A 212 -9.15 29.39 -5.58
CA GLU A 212 -9.79 28.11 -5.23
C GLU A 212 -9.01 26.91 -5.80
N CYS A 213 -8.56 26.99 -7.06
CA CYS A 213 -7.63 26.00 -7.64
C CYS A 213 -6.29 25.94 -6.90
N LYS A 214 -5.73 27.08 -6.46
CA LYS A 214 -4.50 27.09 -5.64
C LYS A 214 -4.71 26.37 -4.30
N ARG A 215 -5.87 26.55 -3.67
CA ARG A 215 -6.20 25.88 -2.41
C ARG A 215 -6.29 24.37 -2.60
N GLN A 216 -7.03 23.93 -3.61
CA GLN A 216 -7.17 22.50 -3.95
C GLN A 216 -5.82 21.85 -4.31
N THR A 217 -4.92 22.56 -4.98
CA THR A 217 -3.57 22.05 -5.29
C THR A 217 -2.64 22.00 -4.08
N CYS A 218 -2.82 22.89 -3.10
CA CYS A 218 -2.14 22.79 -1.81
C CYS A 218 -2.63 21.56 -1.01
N ASP A 219 -3.95 21.33 -0.97
CA ASP A 219 -4.54 20.18 -0.27
C ASP A 219 -4.07 18.85 -0.89
N LEU A 220 -3.98 18.77 -2.24
CA LEU A 220 -3.43 17.60 -2.94
C LEU A 220 -1.93 17.36 -2.65
N LYS A 221 -1.16 18.41 -2.37
CA LYS A 221 0.26 18.26 -1.98
C LYS A 221 0.40 17.76 -0.56
N GLU A 222 -0.48 18.15 0.36
CA GLU A 222 -0.48 17.65 1.73
C GLU A 222 -0.88 16.17 1.79
N THR A 223 -1.92 15.77 1.05
CA THR A 223 -2.31 14.35 0.97
C THR A 223 -1.24 13.50 0.31
N SER A 224 -0.54 14.01 -0.71
CA SER A 224 0.62 13.33 -1.31
C SER A 224 1.76 13.10 -0.31
N LYS A 225 2.07 14.08 0.55
CA LYS A 225 3.07 13.94 1.61
C LYS A 225 2.66 12.91 2.66
N GLN A 226 1.38 12.88 3.05
CA GLN A 226 0.84 11.89 3.97
C GLN A 226 0.98 10.47 3.39
N HIS A 227 0.66 10.27 2.10
CA HIS A 227 0.85 8.98 1.43
C HIS A 227 2.33 8.54 1.34
N ALA A 228 3.25 9.47 1.13
CA ALA A 228 4.68 9.16 1.15
C ALA A 228 5.15 8.72 2.55
N ALA A 229 4.61 9.33 3.61
CA ALA A 229 4.89 8.94 4.99
C ALA A 229 4.29 7.57 5.33
N GLU A 230 3.04 7.29 4.93
CA GLU A 230 2.40 5.98 5.12
C GLU A 230 3.12 4.86 4.37
N ARG A 231 3.52 5.08 3.12
CA ARG A 231 4.36 4.12 2.37
C ARG A 231 5.67 3.82 3.09
N SER A 232 6.32 4.86 3.61
CA SER A 232 7.57 4.71 4.37
C SER A 232 7.36 3.93 5.68
N SER A 233 6.19 4.04 6.30
CA SER A 233 5.82 3.24 7.47
C SER A 233 5.56 1.78 7.11
N ARG A 234 4.81 1.52 6.02
CA ARG A 234 4.52 0.16 5.54
C ARG A 234 5.78 -0.60 5.14
N LEU A 235 6.72 0.04 4.45
CA LEU A 235 8.00 -0.56 4.10
C LEU A 235 8.84 -0.93 5.33
N ARG A 236 8.71 -0.19 6.45
CA ARG A 236 9.39 -0.57 7.71
C ARG A 236 8.73 -1.79 8.34
N THR A 237 7.41 -1.86 8.36
CA THR A 237 6.69 -3.03 8.90
C THR A 237 6.93 -4.27 8.04
N GLU A 238 6.96 -4.16 6.72
CA GLU A 238 7.29 -5.27 5.81
C GLU A 238 8.70 -5.79 6.07
N ARG A 239 9.69 -4.91 6.24
CA ARG A 239 11.06 -5.31 6.60
C ARG A 239 11.13 -6.01 7.96
N GLN A 240 10.33 -5.58 8.93
CA GLN A 240 10.24 -6.24 10.24
C GLN A 240 9.59 -7.62 10.14
N VAL A 241 8.54 -7.77 9.33
CA VAL A 241 7.89 -9.07 9.07
C VAL A 241 8.87 -10.02 8.40
N SER A 242 9.58 -9.60 7.35
CA SER A 242 10.58 -10.45 6.69
C SER A 242 11.73 -10.85 7.62
N ALA A 243 12.15 -9.97 8.54
CA ALA A 243 13.16 -10.32 9.55
C ALA A 243 12.65 -11.36 10.55
N LEU A 244 11.39 -11.27 10.96
CA LEU A 244 10.75 -12.27 11.84
C LEU A 244 10.54 -13.61 11.13
N GLU A 245 10.17 -13.60 9.84
CA GLU A 245 10.06 -14.82 9.02
C GLU A 245 11.41 -15.56 8.92
N GLN A 246 12.51 -14.84 8.71
CA GLN A 246 13.85 -15.42 8.72
C GLN A 246 14.25 -15.99 10.10
N GLN A 247 13.86 -15.36 11.19
CA GLN A 247 14.07 -15.90 12.54
C GLN A 247 13.26 -17.18 12.78
N ILE A 248 12.02 -17.24 12.30
CA ILE A 248 11.19 -18.45 12.39
C ILE A 248 11.83 -19.58 11.58
N GLN A 249 12.27 -19.31 10.35
CA GLN A 249 12.95 -20.31 9.51
C GLN A 249 14.21 -20.89 10.17
N THR A 250 15.05 -20.03 10.74
CA THR A 250 16.27 -20.49 11.45
C THR A 250 15.97 -21.27 12.74
N LEU A 251 14.86 -20.99 13.42
CA LEU A 251 14.40 -21.76 14.57
C LEU A 251 13.78 -23.11 14.17
N GLU A 252 13.05 -23.16 13.05
CA GLU A 252 12.53 -24.41 12.48
C GLU A 252 13.65 -25.32 12.00
N GLU A 253 14.68 -24.78 11.37
CA GLU A 253 15.88 -25.54 10.98
C GLU A 253 16.61 -26.11 12.20
N LYS A 254 16.81 -25.32 13.26
CA LYS A 254 17.42 -25.80 14.51
C LYS A 254 16.60 -26.89 15.20
N ALA A 255 15.27 -26.72 15.27
CA ALA A 255 14.37 -27.72 15.84
C ALA A 255 14.32 -29.02 15.00
N SER A 256 14.47 -28.91 13.67
CA SER A 256 14.54 -30.08 12.78
C SER A 256 15.84 -30.87 12.94
N VAL A 257 16.96 -30.20 13.20
CA VAL A 257 18.26 -30.83 13.45
C VAL A 257 18.31 -31.50 14.83
N GLU A 258 17.71 -30.89 15.86
CA GLU A 258 17.62 -31.49 17.20
C GLU A 258 16.65 -32.69 17.26
N ALA A 259 15.58 -32.68 16.45
CA ALA A 259 14.66 -33.82 16.33
C ALA A 259 15.31 -35.02 15.60
N LEU A 260 16.14 -34.76 14.58
CA LEU A 260 16.88 -35.80 13.86
C LEU A 260 18.02 -36.43 14.69
N GLN A 261 18.48 -35.78 15.76
CA GLN A 261 19.51 -36.32 16.66
C GLN A 261 18.97 -37.25 17.77
N LYS A 262 17.65 -37.34 17.99
CA LYS A 262 17.05 -38.16 19.05
C LYS A 262 16.35 -39.44 18.59
N GLU A 263 16.06 -39.60 17.30
CA GLU A 263 15.36 -40.78 16.76
C GLU A 263 16.27 -41.71 15.94
N THR A 264 17.30 -42.28 16.56
CA THR A 264 17.96 -43.48 15.99
C THR A 264 17.23 -44.73 16.47
N GLY A 265 16.04 -44.96 15.90
CA GLY A 265 15.23 -46.16 16.14
C GLY A 265 14.17 -46.43 15.06
N VAL A 266 14.10 -45.62 14.00
CA VAL A 266 13.13 -45.79 12.91
C VAL A 266 13.77 -46.63 11.80
N PRO A 267 13.11 -47.70 11.31
CA PRO A 267 13.63 -48.53 10.23
C PRO A 267 13.92 -47.68 8.99
N GLN A 268 15.13 -47.83 8.45
CA GLN A 268 15.77 -47.02 7.40
C GLN A 268 14.86 -46.70 6.20
N LYS A 269 14.00 -47.65 5.82
CA LYS A 269 13.01 -47.52 4.74
C LYS A 269 11.97 -46.43 4.96
N HIS A 270 11.53 -46.23 6.21
CA HIS A 270 10.50 -45.25 6.53
C HIS A 270 11.06 -43.83 6.57
N LEU A 271 12.35 -43.68 6.89
CA LEU A 271 13.08 -42.43 6.77
C LEU A 271 13.31 -42.07 5.31
N GLU A 272 13.65 -43.04 4.46
CA GLU A 272 13.80 -42.85 3.01
C GLU A 272 12.49 -42.35 2.37
N ASP A 273 11.35 -43.00 2.63
CA ASP A 273 10.04 -42.56 2.10
C ASP A 273 9.66 -41.13 2.57
N LYS A 274 10.00 -40.80 3.81
CA LYS A 274 9.69 -39.49 4.41
C LYS A 274 10.61 -38.39 3.87
N ILE A 275 11.89 -38.71 3.64
CA ILE A 275 12.83 -37.83 2.93
C ILE A 275 12.36 -37.60 1.49
N GLU A 276 11.91 -38.64 0.80
CA GLU A 276 11.43 -38.53 -0.58
C GLU A 276 10.15 -37.66 -0.66
N GLN A 277 9.22 -37.82 0.28
CA GLN A 277 8.05 -36.93 0.40
C GLN A 277 8.45 -35.48 0.72
N LEU A 278 9.41 -35.26 1.61
CA LEU A 278 9.91 -33.92 1.94
C LEU A 278 10.60 -33.28 0.72
N CYS A 279 11.42 -34.02 -0.01
CA CYS A 279 12.06 -33.57 -1.24
C CYS A 279 11.03 -33.17 -2.31
N LEU A 280 9.98 -33.98 -2.52
CA LEU A 280 8.89 -33.63 -3.44
C LEU A 280 8.15 -32.37 -2.99
N ARG A 281 7.98 -32.18 -1.68
CA ARG A 281 7.30 -31.02 -1.12
C ARG A 281 8.15 -29.74 -1.21
N ILE A 282 9.47 -29.86 -1.02
CA ILE A 282 10.44 -28.79 -1.26
C ILE A 282 10.44 -28.42 -2.73
N LYS A 283 10.49 -29.39 -3.65
CA LYS A 283 10.48 -29.14 -5.10
C LYS A 283 9.23 -28.39 -5.56
N ARG A 284 8.04 -28.77 -5.04
CA ARG A 284 6.80 -28.02 -5.30
C ARG A 284 6.82 -26.60 -4.73
N ARG A 285 7.49 -26.39 -3.60
CA ARG A 285 7.69 -25.06 -3.01
C ARG A 285 8.67 -24.22 -3.86
N GLU A 286 9.75 -24.81 -4.36
CA GLU A 286 10.68 -24.14 -5.27
C GLU A 286 10.00 -23.74 -6.58
N ASP A 287 9.16 -24.61 -7.16
CA ASP A 287 8.36 -24.31 -8.36
C ASP A 287 7.34 -23.16 -8.13
N THR A 288 6.81 -23.04 -6.91
CA THR A 288 5.90 -21.95 -6.56
C THR A 288 6.65 -20.65 -6.28
N ILE A 289 7.82 -20.72 -5.63
CA ILE A 289 8.70 -19.56 -5.43
C ILE A 289 9.14 -18.99 -6.78
N THR A 290 9.61 -19.82 -7.71
CA THR A 290 10.02 -19.35 -9.05
C THR A 290 8.87 -18.70 -9.84
N LYS A 291 7.64 -19.22 -9.71
CA LYS A 291 6.45 -18.55 -10.29
C LYS A 291 6.20 -17.19 -9.66
N LEU A 292 6.25 -17.10 -8.33
CA LEU A 292 6.06 -15.84 -7.60
C LEU A 292 7.17 -14.82 -7.93
N GLU A 293 8.42 -15.25 -8.06
CA GLU A 293 9.53 -14.41 -8.51
C GLU A 293 9.30 -13.84 -9.91
N GLY A 294 8.75 -14.65 -10.83
CA GLY A 294 8.34 -14.19 -12.16
C GLY A 294 7.21 -13.15 -12.10
N GLU A 295 6.19 -13.38 -11.28
CA GLU A 295 5.08 -12.43 -11.08
C GLU A 295 5.54 -11.12 -10.43
N ILE A 296 6.44 -11.20 -9.44
CA ILE A 296 7.07 -10.03 -8.80
C ILE A 296 7.92 -9.26 -9.82
N GLY A 297 8.66 -9.97 -10.68
CA GLY A 297 9.42 -9.37 -11.78
C GLY A 297 8.54 -8.55 -12.71
N ALA A 298 7.43 -9.13 -13.18
CA ALA A 298 6.46 -8.45 -14.04
C ALA A 298 5.79 -7.25 -13.32
N ALA A 299 5.43 -7.41 -12.04
CA ALA A 299 4.86 -6.31 -11.25
C ALA A 299 5.84 -5.14 -11.09
N ASN A 300 7.13 -5.42 -10.88
CA ASN A 300 8.18 -4.41 -10.79
C ASN A 300 8.40 -3.67 -12.11
N GLU A 301 8.25 -4.35 -13.24
CA GLU A 301 8.33 -3.72 -14.56
C GLU A 301 7.17 -2.73 -14.78
N VAL A 302 5.95 -3.14 -14.43
CA VAL A 302 4.78 -2.25 -14.44
C VAL A 302 4.96 -1.06 -13.50
N LEU A 303 5.58 -1.25 -12.34
CA LEU A 303 5.89 -0.15 -11.41
C LEU A 303 6.89 0.84 -12.01
N ARG A 304 7.95 0.38 -12.69
CA ARG A 304 8.89 1.25 -13.39
C ARG A 304 8.21 2.05 -14.50
N GLU A 305 7.31 1.44 -15.26
CA GLU A 305 6.52 2.14 -16.28
C GLU A 305 5.65 3.25 -15.65
N LYS A 306 5.03 2.97 -14.50
CA LYS A 306 4.25 3.98 -13.76
C LYS A 306 5.13 5.12 -13.26
N GLU A 307 6.34 4.85 -12.78
CA GLU A 307 7.31 5.88 -12.37
C GLU A 307 7.73 6.76 -13.56
N ASN A 308 7.96 6.16 -14.72
CA ASN A 308 8.24 6.90 -15.95
C ASN A 308 7.08 7.82 -16.35
N ILE A 309 5.84 7.33 -16.27
CA ILE A 309 4.64 8.14 -16.54
C ILE A 309 4.52 9.30 -15.53
N LEU A 310 4.76 9.06 -14.25
CA LEU A 310 4.71 10.11 -13.23
C LEU A 310 5.78 11.18 -13.46
N SER A 311 7.01 10.78 -13.79
CA SER A 311 8.08 11.74 -14.10
C SER A 311 7.77 12.57 -15.36
N PHE A 312 7.12 11.96 -16.36
CA PHE A 312 6.65 12.67 -17.54
C PHE A 312 5.54 13.67 -17.21
N GLN A 313 4.58 13.30 -16.36
CA GLN A 313 3.53 14.21 -15.88
C GLN A 313 4.12 15.39 -15.09
N GLU A 314 5.09 15.15 -14.21
CA GLU A 314 5.75 16.22 -13.45
C GLU A 314 6.48 17.21 -14.38
N ASN A 315 7.15 16.70 -15.42
CA ASN A 315 7.80 17.52 -16.43
C ASN A 315 6.79 18.36 -17.24
N LEU A 316 5.63 17.81 -17.58
CA LEU A 316 4.56 18.56 -18.23
C LEU A 316 4.00 19.64 -17.31
N GLN A 317 3.78 19.35 -16.02
CA GLN A 317 3.32 20.34 -15.05
C GLN A 317 4.33 21.48 -14.89
N LYS A 318 5.63 21.17 -14.79
CA LYS A 318 6.71 22.18 -14.74
C LYS A 318 6.72 23.05 -16.00
N LYS A 319 6.54 22.47 -17.18
CA LYS A 319 6.44 23.24 -18.44
C LYS A 319 5.21 24.16 -18.44
N ASN A 320 4.04 23.66 -18.06
CA ASN A 320 2.83 24.45 -17.98
C ASN A 320 2.97 25.60 -16.97
N GLN A 321 3.58 25.35 -15.82
CA GLN A 321 3.83 26.37 -14.81
C GLN A 321 4.73 27.50 -15.36
N ARG A 322 5.78 27.17 -16.13
CA ARG A 322 6.63 28.17 -16.78
C ARG A 322 5.87 28.99 -17.82
N ILE A 323 4.99 28.35 -18.61
CA ILE A 323 4.16 29.05 -19.59
C ILE A 323 3.21 30.03 -18.88
N PHE A 324 2.54 29.60 -17.81
CA PHE A 324 1.67 30.47 -17.03
C PHE A 324 2.43 31.63 -16.36
N GLN A 325 3.62 31.37 -15.82
CA GLN A 325 4.47 32.43 -15.26
C GLN A 325 4.85 33.47 -16.33
N SER A 326 5.30 33.02 -17.50
CA SER A 326 5.62 33.90 -18.62
C SER A 326 4.42 34.72 -19.09
N GLN A 327 3.22 34.13 -19.14
CA GLN A 327 1.99 34.86 -19.48
C GLN A 327 1.63 35.91 -18.42
N ILE A 328 1.79 35.60 -17.14
CA ILE A 328 1.54 36.56 -16.05
C ILE A 328 2.54 37.72 -16.13
N GLU A 329 3.81 37.45 -16.40
CA GLU A 329 4.84 38.48 -16.58
C GLU A 329 4.52 39.39 -17.77
N ALA A 330 4.17 38.81 -18.92
CA ALA A 330 3.75 39.58 -20.08
C ALA A 330 2.54 40.48 -19.78
N MET A 331 1.51 39.96 -19.11
CA MET A 331 0.35 40.77 -18.71
C MET A 331 0.70 41.88 -17.71
N ARG A 332 1.66 41.64 -16.81
CA ARG A 332 2.15 42.67 -15.88
C ARG A 332 2.91 43.77 -16.60
N GLU A 333 3.75 43.42 -17.57
CA GLU A 333 4.45 44.40 -18.41
C GLU A 333 3.46 45.25 -19.22
N GLU A 334 2.45 44.63 -19.82
CA GLU A 334 1.38 45.34 -20.53
C GLU A 334 0.59 46.27 -19.60
N ALA A 335 0.25 45.81 -18.38
CA ALA A 335 -0.44 46.62 -17.38
C ALA A 335 0.40 47.81 -16.92
N ASN A 336 1.70 47.61 -16.67
CA ASN A 336 2.63 48.67 -16.30
C ASN A 336 2.78 49.70 -17.43
N ALA A 337 2.91 49.24 -18.68
CA ALA A 337 2.97 50.12 -19.85
C ALA A 337 1.68 50.95 -20.02
N ALA A 338 0.51 50.33 -19.78
CA ALA A 338 -0.77 51.03 -19.79
C ALA A 338 -0.88 52.07 -18.67
N GLU A 339 -0.40 51.74 -17.46
CA GLU A 339 -0.39 52.68 -16.34
C GLU A 339 0.56 53.87 -16.59
N GLU A 340 1.75 53.62 -17.15
CA GLU A 340 2.67 54.68 -17.57
C GLU A 340 2.05 55.59 -18.64
N ALA A 341 1.37 55.01 -19.64
CA ALA A 341 0.67 55.77 -20.66
C ALA A 341 -0.42 56.66 -20.03
N ARG A 342 -1.16 56.13 -19.05
CA ARG A 342 -2.16 56.90 -18.29
C ARG A 342 -1.52 58.05 -17.51
N ARG A 343 -0.42 57.81 -16.79
CA ARG A 343 0.32 58.85 -16.06
C ARG A 343 0.80 59.97 -16.99
N ARG A 344 1.23 59.64 -18.21
CA ARG A 344 1.61 60.65 -19.22
C ARG A 344 0.42 61.49 -19.66
N ILE A 345 -0.73 60.85 -19.92
CA ILE A 345 -1.98 61.56 -20.28
C ILE A 345 -2.41 62.49 -19.15
N ASP A 346 -2.40 62.03 -17.89
CA ASP A 346 -2.77 62.86 -16.74
C ASP A 346 -1.81 64.04 -16.55
N ALA A 347 -0.50 63.83 -16.76
CA ALA A 347 0.50 64.90 -16.71
C ALA A 347 0.28 65.96 -17.80
N ASP A 348 -0.02 65.53 -19.03
CA ASP A 348 -0.31 66.44 -20.14
C ASP A 348 -1.64 67.18 -19.94
N PHE A 349 -2.64 66.52 -19.36
CA PHE A 349 -3.90 67.16 -18.95
C PHE A 349 -3.66 68.26 -17.91
N HIS A 350 -2.86 67.99 -16.87
CA HIS A 350 -2.51 69.00 -15.87
C HIS A 350 -1.71 70.18 -16.46
N LYS A 351 -0.79 69.92 -17.41
CA LYS A 351 -0.09 71.01 -18.12
C LYS A 351 -1.05 71.89 -18.91
N MET A 352 -1.98 71.31 -19.65
CA MET A 352 -2.99 72.07 -20.38
C MET A 352 -3.92 72.85 -19.45
N GLN A 353 -4.27 72.26 -18.29
CA GLN A 353 -5.11 72.93 -17.30
C GLN A 353 -4.41 74.15 -16.72
N ARG A 354 -3.12 74.05 -16.36
CA ARG A 354 -2.32 75.20 -15.92
C ARG A 354 -2.25 76.28 -16.98
N ALA A 355 -1.96 75.93 -18.24
CA ALA A 355 -1.94 76.90 -19.33
C ALA A 355 -3.30 77.62 -19.51
N CYS A 356 -4.42 76.90 -19.37
CA CYS A 356 -5.75 77.51 -19.39
C CYS A 356 -5.98 78.47 -18.21
N ASP A 357 -5.51 78.11 -17.01
CA ASP A 357 -5.66 78.94 -15.82
C ASP A 357 -4.77 80.18 -15.89
N ASP A 358 -3.53 80.05 -16.40
CA ASP A 358 -2.63 81.16 -16.70
C ASP A 358 -3.27 82.12 -17.73
N GLU A 359 -3.83 81.62 -18.84
CA GLU A 359 -4.55 82.45 -19.81
C GLU A 359 -5.77 83.16 -19.20
N ARG A 360 -6.49 82.48 -18.29
CA ARG A 360 -7.62 83.10 -17.57
C ARG A 360 -7.14 84.18 -16.62
N GLU A 361 -6.00 83.99 -15.97
CA GLU A 361 -5.40 84.95 -15.06
C GLU A 361 -4.84 86.17 -15.81
N GLU A 362 -4.17 85.96 -16.94
CA GLU A 362 -3.77 87.02 -17.87
C GLU A 362 -4.98 87.83 -18.35
N ARG A 363 -6.07 87.17 -18.76
CA ARG A 363 -7.33 87.86 -19.14
C ARG A 363 -7.91 88.66 -17.97
N ARG A 364 -7.88 88.12 -16.74
CA ARG A 364 -8.33 88.85 -15.54
C ARG A 364 -7.44 90.06 -15.24
N CYS A 365 -6.13 89.94 -15.41
CA CYS A 365 -5.19 91.06 -15.28
C CYS A 365 -5.44 92.13 -16.35
N LEU A 366 -5.64 91.74 -17.60
CA LEU A 366 -5.98 92.68 -18.69
C LEU A 366 -7.29 93.42 -18.40
N LEU A 367 -8.33 92.73 -17.91
CA LEU A 367 -9.59 93.36 -17.51
C LEU A 367 -9.39 94.35 -16.35
N ARG A 368 -8.59 94.01 -15.32
CA ARG A 368 -8.25 94.93 -14.22
C ARG A 368 -7.48 96.17 -14.69
N THR A 369 -6.58 96.03 -15.67
CA THR A 369 -5.87 97.19 -16.26
C THR A 369 -6.77 98.03 -17.16
N ARG A 370 -7.81 97.44 -17.77
CA ARG A 370 -8.81 98.14 -18.55
C ARG A 370 -9.71 98.99 -17.65
N ASP A 371 -10.14 98.47 -16.51
CA ASP A 371 -10.93 99.23 -15.52
C ASP A 371 -10.17 100.42 -14.91
N ARG A 372 -8.83 100.34 -14.82
CA ARG A 372 -8.01 101.49 -14.41
C ARG A 372 -7.84 102.57 -15.50
N ARG A 373 -8.14 102.28 -16.77
CA ARG A 373 -8.04 103.25 -17.89
C ARG A 373 -9.36 103.89 -18.32
N VAL A 374 -10.49 103.59 -17.66
CA VAL A 374 -11.80 104.22 -17.95
C VAL A 374 -12.02 105.55 -17.20
N ARG A 375 -10.99 106.09 -16.53
CA ARG A 375 -11.02 107.43 -15.93
C ARG A 375 -9.98 108.37 -16.56
N SER A 376 -10.05 108.53 -17.88
CA SER A 376 -9.34 109.61 -18.59
C SER A 376 -9.94 109.78 -20.00
N PRO A 377 -10.51 110.95 -20.36
CA PRO A 377 -11.14 111.18 -21.65
C PRO A 377 -10.09 111.56 -22.70
N SER A 378 -9.31 110.58 -23.17
CA SER A 378 -8.36 110.80 -24.27
C SER A 378 -7.98 109.48 -24.96
N LEU A 379 -8.97 108.79 -25.55
CA LEU A 379 -8.73 107.57 -26.34
C LEU A 379 -9.57 107.51 -27.61
N LEU A 380 -9.52 108.57 -28.43
CA LEU A 380 -9.94 108.53 -29.84
C LEU A 380 -8.77 108.34 -30.82
N PHE A 381 -7.54 108.07 -30.35
CA PHE A 381 -6.35 107.95 -31.21
C PHE A 381 -5.69 106.55 -31.30
N PHE A 382 -6.21 105.51 -30.63
CA PHE A 382 -5.58 104.17 -30.63
C PHE A 382 -6.46 103.02 -31.15
N ALA A 383 -7.58 103.32 -31.83
CA ALA A 383 -8.43 102.31 -32.46
C ALA A 383 -7.70 101.41 -33.51
N PRO A 384 -6.72 101.91 -34.30
CA PRO A 384 -6.01 101.08 -35.28
C PRO A 384 -5.02 100.08 -34.64
N ALA A 385 -4.38 100.45 -33.53
CA ALA A 385 -3.35 99.62 -32.88
C ALA A 385 -3.94 98.40 -32.14
N ILE A 386 -5.16 98.54 -31.61
CA ILE A 386 -5.88 97.45 -30.94
C ILE A 386 -6.43 96.45 -31.99
N ALA A 387 -6.89 96.94 -33.15
CA ALA A 387 -7.30 96.08 -34.26
C ALA A 387 -6.12 95.29 -34.86
N ALA A 388 -4.94 95.92 -35.01
CA ALA A 388 -3.73 95.26 -35.47
C ALA A 388 -3.23 94.18 -34.49
N SER A 389 -3.33 94.43 -33.18
CA SER A 389 -2.94 93.47 -32.13
C SER A 389 -3.89 92.27 -32.06
N ALA A 390 -5.20 92.50 -32.25
CA ALA A 390 -6.20 91.43 -32.32
C ALA A 390 -6.03 90.57 -33.59
N ALA A 391 -5.68 91.17 -34.73
CA ALA A 391 -5.36 90.46 -35.96
C ALA A 391 -4.06 89.63 -35.83
N ALA A 392 -3.04 90.17 -35.15
CA ALA A 392 -1.79 89.44 -34.87
C ALA A 392 -2.01 88.22 -33.96
N LEU A 393 -2.84 88.34 -32.92
CA LEU A 393 -3.21 87.22 -32.04
C LEU A 393 -4.05 86.16 -32.77
N SER A 394 -4.98 86.58 -33.62
CA SER A 394 -5.78 85.67 -34.45
C SER A 394 -4.91 84.86 -35.43
N ASN A 395 -3.92 85.51 -36.05
CA ASN A 395 -2.95 84.84 -36.92
C ASN A 395 -2.01 83.90 -36.15
N ARG A 396 -1.62 84.25 -34.91
CA ARG A 396 -0.79 83.39 -34.05
C ARG A 396 -1.56 82.12 -33.62
N PHE A 397 -2.84 82.24 -33.27
CA PHE A 397 -3.71 81.09 -33.01
C PHE A 397 -3.90 80.20 -34.24
N ARG A 398 -4.01 80.79 -35.44
CA ARG A 398 -4.14 80.04 -36.69
C ARG A 398 -2.86 79.28 -37.05
N LEU A 399 -1.69 79.89 -36.84
CA LEU A 399 -0.39 79.27 -37.04
C LEU A 399 -0.10 78.17 -36.01
N CYS A 400 -0.46 78.35 -34.73
CA CYS A 400 -0.39 77.30 -33.72
C CYS A 400 -1.31 76.11 -34.03
N ARG A 401 -2.52 76.36 -34.58
CA ARG A 401 -3.45 75.31 -35.02
C ARG A 401 -2.95 74.56 -36.25
N GLN A 402 -2.30 75.24 -37.19
CA GLN A 402 -1.64 74.61 -38.34
C GLN A 402 -0.39 73.81 -37.93
N ALA A 403 0.39 74.29 -36.96
CA ALA A 403 1.54 73.55 -36.41
C ALA A 403 1.11 72.29 -35.65
N ALA A 404 0.03 72.36 -34.86
CA ALA A 404 -0.55 71.19 -34.19
C ALA A 404 -1.04 70.12 -35.18
N ASN A 405 -1.68 70.54 -36.28
CA ASN A 405 -2.12 69.62 -37.35
C ASN A 405 -0.95 69.03 -38.15
N ALA A 406 0.14 69.79 -38.34
CA ALA A 406 1.35 69.30 -39.01
C ALA A 406 2.15 68.29 -38.15
N CYS A 407 2.08 68.38 -36.82
CA CYS A 407 2.69 67.41 -35.90
C CYS A 407 1.95 66.06 -35.88
N ILE A 408 0.65 66.02 -36.19
CA ILE A 408 -0.14 64.78 -36.25
C ILE A 408 0.18 63.97 -37.52
N PHE A 409 0.64 64.61 -38.60
CA PHE A 409 0.93 63.96 -39.88
C PHE A 409 2.39 63.46 -40.07
N LYS A 410 3.31 63.71 -39.12
CA LYS A 410 4.68 63.19 -39.16
C LYS A 410 4.88 61.96 -38.27
N ARG A 411 4.12 60.87 -38.53
CA ARG A 411 4.57 59.51 -38.17
C ARG A 411 4.99 58.77 -39.45
N LYS A 412 6.26 58.39 -39.47
CA LYS A 412 7.02 57.72 -40.54
C LYS A 412 6.42 56.35 -40.95
N PRO A 413 6.84 55.79 -42.10
CA PRO A 413 6.06 54.86 -42.92
C PRO A 413 5.95 53.45 -42.34
N ARG A 414 4.84 52.78 -42.69
CA ARG A 414 4.64 51.34 -42.48
C ARG A 414 5.79 50.55 -43.12
N ALA A 415 6.48 49.74 -42.32
CA ALA A 415 7.41 48.73 -42.81
C ALA A 415 6.66 47.64 -43.62
N PRO A 416 7.30 47.03 -44.63
CA PRO A 416 6.63 46.20 -45.62
C PRO A 416 6.25 44.83 -45.05
N ARG A 417 5.06 44.37 -45.45
CA ARG A 417 4.61 42.98 -45.29
C ARG A 417 5.68 42.04 -45.87
N ARG A 418 6.39 41.32 -45.01
CA ARG A 418 7.16 40.14 -45.42
C ARG A 418 6.19 39.06 -45.86
N THR A 419 6.16 38.83 -47.16
CA THR A 419 5.79 37.57 -47.78
C THR A 419 6.78 36.49 -47.34
N ARG A 420 6.24 35.37 -46.85
CA ARG A 420 6.86 34.04 -47.00
C ARG A 420 5.74 33.01 -47.08
N GLY A 421 5.53 32.47 -48.28
CA GLY A 421 5.16 31.06 -48.43
C GLY A 421 6.27 30.20 -47.81
N SER A 422 6.13 28.91 -47.55
CA SER A 422 5.28 27.88 -48.14
C SER A 422 5.44 26.61 -47.29
N SER A 423 4.42 25.74 -47.26
CA SER A 423 4.53 24.28 -47.48
C SER A 423 3.52 23.45 -46.65
N GLY A 424 2.94 22.43 -47.31
CA GLY A 424 2.32 21.23 -46.71
C GLY A 424 0.84 21.34 -46.35
N ALA A 425 -0.10 21.16 -47.28
CA ALA A 425 -0.64 19.87 -47.74
C ALA A 425 -1.19 18.97 -46.61
N GLY A 426 -2.51 18.69 -46.61
CA GLY A 426 -3.03 17.51 -45.90
C GLY A 426 -4.47 17.55 -45.37
N ARG A 427 -5.45 17.46 -46.28
CA ARG A 427 -6.75 16.75 -46.15
C ARG A 427 -7.41 16.65 -44.75
N ARG A 428 -8.67 17.12 -44.67
CA ARG A 428 -9.85 16.22 -44.48
C ARG A 428 -11.15 16.97 -44.78
N ARG A 429 -11.74 16.64 -45.94
CA ARG A 429 -13.15 16.86 -46.24
C ARG A 429 -13.98 15.98 -45.30
N ARG A 430 -14.84 16.59 -44.48
CA ARG A 430 -16.07 15.95 -44.00
C ARG A 430 -17.07 16.01 -45.15
N ARG A 431 -17.43 14.86 -45.72
CA ARG A 431 -18.75 14.69 -46.35
C ARG A 431 -19.65 14.09 -45.28
N ARG A 432 -20.83 14.68 -45.14
CA ARG A 432 -21.99 14.11 -44.46
C ARG A 432 -22.49 12.92 -45.28
N ALA A 433 -22.68 11.79 -44.60
CA ALA A 433 -23.84 10.92 -44.63
C ALA A 433 -23.84 10.22 -43.27
#